data_AF-A0A934TKP2-F1
#
_entry.id   AF-A0A934TKP2-F1
#
_cell.length_a   1.000
_cell.length_b   1.000
_cell.length_c   1.000
_cell.angle_alpha   90.00
_cell.angle_beta   90.00
_cell.angle_gamma   90.00
#
_symmetry.space_group_name_H-M   'P 1'
#
loop_
_entity.id
_entity.type
_entity.pdbx_description
1 polymer ?
#
loop_
_entity_poly.entity_id
_entity_poly.type
_entity_poly.pdbx_seq_one_letter_code
_entity_poly.pdbx_strand_id
1 'polypeptide(L)'
;MISLDDIEDMTCLTRAEIAAIAEHEHLPEVNASALGEYLMHIHKGPQRVQQMICEDVRDALHRDDLDHARALFATLRAFVAAHPEALRNTG
;
A
#
# COMPACT_ATOMS: atom_id res chain seq x y z
N MET A 1 -13.13 23.69 1.55
CA MET A 1 -13.37 22.50 2.38
C MET A 1 -12.53 21.41 1.76
N ILE A 2 -11.65 20.77 2.52
CA ILE A 2 -10.80 19.69 2.01
C ILE A 2 -11.65 18.40 1.98
N SER A 3 -11.74 17.78 0.81
CA SER A 3 -12.38 16.49 0.54
C SER A 3 -11.43 15.33 0.88
N LEU A 4 -11.96 14.10 0.97
CA LEU A 4 -11.16 12.87 0.98
C LEU A 4 -10.20 12.84 -0.22
N ASP A 5 -10.70 13.23 -1.40
CA ASP A 5 -9.92 13.30 -2.63
C ASP A 5 -8.73 14.25 -2.51
N ASP A 6 -8.92 15.39 -1.83
CA ASP A 6 -7.85 16.37 -1.61
C ASP A 6 -6.78 15.84 -0.63
N ILE A 7 -7.14 14.94 0.27
CA ILE A 7 -6.21 14.31 1.23
C ILE A 7 -5.44 13.18 0.54
N GLU A 8 -6.11 12.36 -0.26
CA GLU A 8 -5.49 11.27 -1.02
C GLU A 8 -4.48 11.79 -2.06
N ASP A 9 -4.83 12.88 -2.76
CA ASP A 9 -3.97 13.54 -3.77
C ASP A 9 -2.75 14.26 -3.16
N MET A 10 -2.73 14.49 -1.84
CA MET A 10 -1.59 15.06 -1.13
C MET A 10 -0.58 14.00 -0.65
N THR A 11 -0.93 12.72 -0.76
CA THR A 11 -0.02 11.63 -0.35
C THR A 11 0.88 11.20 -1.51
N CYS A 12 2.03 10.61 -1.20
CA CYS A 12 2.89 9.99 -2.21
C CYS A 12 2.34 8.65 -2.74
N LEU A 13 1.13 8.26 -2.30
CA LEU A 13 0.50 6.98 -2.56
C LEU A 13 -0.75 7.16 -3.44
N THR A 14 -0.98 6.20 -4.31
CA THR A 14 -2.21 6.09 -5.10
C THR A 14 -3.34 5.53 -4.25
N ARG A 15 -4.59 5.78 -4.65
CA ARG A 15 -5.77 5.23 -3.97
C ARG A 15 -5.75 3.71 -3.84
N ALA A 16 -5.20 3.01 -4.83
CA ALA A 16 -5.05 1.55 -4.79
C ALA A 16 -4.06 1.11 -3.70
N GLU A 17 -3.00 1.87 -3.47
CA GLU A 17 -2.02 1.61 -2.41
C GLU A 17 -2.60 1.94 -1.03
N ILE A 18 -3.35 3.05 -0.92
CA ILE A 18 -4.08 3.41 0.31
C ILE A 18 -5.11 2.34 0.66
N ALA A 19 -5.89 1.87 -0.31
CA ALA A 19 -6.86 0.80 -0.12
C ALA A 19 -6.21 -0.51 0.33
N ALA A 20 -5.04 -0.86 -0.22
CA ALA A 20 -4.29 -2.04 0.22
C ALA A 20 -3.81 -1.90 1.68
N ILE A 21 -3.30 -0.74 2.08
CA ILE A 21 -2.92 -0.48 3.49
C ILE A 21 -4.15 -0.52 4.40
N ALA A 22 -5.28 0.05 3.96
CA ALA A 22 -6.54 0.06 4.69
C ALA A 22 -7.07 -1.35 4.94
N GLU A 23 -7.01 -2.21 3.92
CA GLU A 23 -7.39 -3.62 4.03
C GLU A 23 -6.50 -4.36 5.02
N HIS A 24 -5.18 -4.24 4.88
CA HIS A 24 -4.19 -4.94 5.70
C HIS A 24 -4.30 -4.59 7.19
N GLU A 25 -4.35 -3.30 7.50
CA GLU A 25 -4.36 -2.80 8.89
C GLU A 25 -5.78 -2.71 9.47
N HIS A 26 -6.80 -3.05 8.67
CA HIS A 26 -8.21 -2.91 9.01
C HIS A 26 -8.60 -1.49 9.46
N LEU A 27 -8.10 -0.50 8.72
CA LEU A 27 -8.30 0.92 9.00
C LEU A 27 -9.23 1.57 7.97
N PRO A 28 -9.97 2.63 8.33
CA PRO A 28 -10.62 3.50 7.34
C PRO A 28 -9.59 4.11 6.38
N GLU A 29 -9.97 4.35 5.12
CA GLU A 29 -9.08 4.89 4.07
C GLU A 29 -8.41 6.22 4.47
N VAL A 30 -9.12 7.09 5.19
CA VAL A 30 -8.55 8.34 5.74
C VAL A 30 -7.35 8.06 6.66
N ASN A 31 -7.47 7.05 7.52
CA ASN A 31 -6.43 6.68 8.48
C ASN A 31 -5.29 5.95 7.77
N ALA A 32 -5.61 5.10 6.80
CA ALA A 32 -4.63 4.41 5.96
C ALA A 32 -3.82 5.41 5.12
N SER A 33 -4.43 6.49 4.64
CA SER A 33 -3.75 7.58 3.93
C SER A 33 -2.69 8.23 4.82
N ALA A 34 -3.06 8.58 6.05
CA ALA A 34 -2.13 9.17 7.02
C ALA A 34 -1.02 8.20 7.44
N LEU A 35 -1.34 6.92 7.64
CA LEU A 35 -0.36 5.88 7.94
C LEU A 35 0.61 5.67 6.79
N GLY A 36 0.10 5.55 5.57
CA GLY A 36 0.89 5.40 4.36
C GLY A 36 1.84 6.58 4.18
N GLU A 37 1.34 7.81 4.26
CA GLU A 37 2.16 9.02 4.19
C GLU A 37 3.25 9.03 5.27
N TYR A 38 2.92 8.65 6.51
CA TYR A 38 3.90 8.50 7.58
C TYR A 38 4.97 7.46 7.25
N LEU A 39 4.57 6.27 6.75
CA LEU A 39 5.49 5.21 6.35
C LEU A 39 6.44 5.69 5.26
N MET A 40 5.96 6.48 4.29
CA MET A 40 6.81 7.03 3.23
C MET A 40 7.92 7.97 3.75
N HIS A 41 7.77 8.52 4.96
CA HIS A 41 8.72 9.46 5.55
C HIS A 41 9.66 8.86 6.60
N ILE A 42 9.50 7.57 6.94
CA ILE A 42 10.37 6.90 7.91
C ILE A 42 11.34 5.91 7.25
N HIS A 43 12.44 5.66 7.94
CA HIS A 43 13.41 4.67 7.49
C HIS A 43 12.77 3.27 7.45
N LYS A 44 12.96 2.55 6.34
CA LYS A 44 12.35 1.24 6.05
C LYS A 44 10.80 1.25 5.89
N GLY A 45 10.17 2.42 5.81
CA GLY A 45 8.71 2.46 5.71
C GLY A 45 8.14 2.06 4.35
N PRO A 46 8.72 2.44 3.19
CA PRO A 46 8.29 1.89 1.89
C PRO A 46 8.39 0.37 1.81
N GLN A 47 9.42 -0.22 2.44
CA GLN A 47 9.58 -1.67 2.57
C GLN A 47 8.46 -2.30 3.40
N ARG A 48 7.97 -1.60 4.44
CA ARG A 48 6.84 -2.05 5.24
C ARG A 48 5.55 -2.05 4.42
N VAL A 49 5.29 -1.00 3.63
CA VAL A 49 4.13 -0.95 2.72
C VAL A 49 4.19 -2.08 1.69
N GLN A 50 5.35 -2.30 1.08
CA GLN A 50 5.54 -3.42 0.15
C GLN A 50 5.28 -4.77 0.82
N GLN A 51 5.75 -4.96 2.06
CA GLN A 51 5.52 -6.16 2.83
C GLN A 51 4.03 -6.40 3.09
N MET A 52 3.28 -5.37 3.50
CA MET A 52 1.82 -5.45 3.72
C MET A 52 1.11 -5.98 2.47
N ILE A 53 1.37 -5.34 1.32
CA ILE A 53 0.75 -5.74 0.05
C ILE A 53 1.16 -7.18 -0.34
N CYS A 54 2.41 -7.59 -0.09
CA CYS A 54 2.85 -8.96 -0.36
C CYS A 54 2.18 -10.01 0.54
N GLU A 55 1.92 -9.67 1.80
CA GLU A 55 1.19 -10.50 2.76
C GLU A 55 -0.26 -10.66 2.29
N ASP A 56 -0.93 -9.58 1.88
CA ASP A 56 -2.31 -9.63 1.37
C ASP A 56 -2.44 -10.42 0.07
N VAL A 57 -1.47 -10.27 -0.85
CA VAL A 57 -1.42 -11.10 -2.07
C VAL A 57 -1.36 -12.58 -1.69
N ARG A 58 -0.52 -12.93 -0.71
CA ARG A 58 -0.39 -14.32 -0.25
C ARG A 58 -1.68 -14.82 0.37
N ASP A 59 -2.34 -14.00 1.19
CA ASP A 59 -3.59 -14.38 1.84
C ASP A 59 -4.76 -14.46 0.86
N ALA A 60 -4.80 -13.63 -0.17
CA ALA A 60 -5.75 -13.76 -1.27
C ALA A 60 -5.53 -15.07 -2.05
N LEU A 61 -4.27 -15.41 -2.36
CA LEU A 61 -3.92 -16.67 -3.02
C LEU A 61 -4.27 -17.89 -2.16
N HIS A 62 -4.06 -17.85 -0.85
CA HIS A 62 -4.45 -18.92 0.07
C HIS A 62 -5.98 -19.13 0.16
N ARG A 63 -6.76 -18.08 -0.13
CA ARG A 63 -8.22 -18.12 -0.16
C ARG A 63 -8.80 -18.46 -1.54
N ASP A 64 -7.95 -18.77 -2.53
CA ASP A 64 -8.32 -18.95 -3.94
C ASP A 64 -9.00 -17.70 -4.56
N ASP A 65 -8.80 -16.51 -3.98
CA ASP A 65 -9.31 -15.25 -4.50
C ASP A 65 -8.31 -14.65 -5.51
N LEU A 66 -8.29 -15.25 -6.71
CA LEU A 66 -7.35 -14.91 -7.77
C LEU A 66 -7.58 -13.51 -8.35
N ASP A 67 -8.82 -13.03 -8.36
CA ASP A 67 -9.15 -11.69 -8.85
C ASP A 67 -8.61 -10.63 -7.91
N HIS A 68 -8.79 -10.81 -6.60
CA HIS A 68 -8.24 -9.92 -5.59
C HIS A 68 -6.71 -9.97 -5.56
N ALA A 69 -6.13 -11.17 -5.58
CA ALA A 69 -4.67 -11.34 -5.65
C ALA A 69 -4.06 -10.61 -6.86
N ARG A 70 -4.74 -10.64 -8.01
CA ARG A 70 -4.30 -9.95 -9.22
C ARG A 70 -4.41 -8.43 -9.10
N ALA A 71 -5.45 -7.92 -8.45
CA ALA A 71 -5.58 -6.49 -8.16
C ALA A 71 -4.44 -6.01 -7.24
N LEU A 72 -4.22 -6.70 -6.11
CA LEU A 72 -3.14 -6.40 -5.18
C LEU A 72 -1.75 -6.50 -5.84
N PHE A 73 -1.53 -7.50 -6.71
CA PHE A 73 -0.27 -7.61 -7.43
C PHE A 73 -0.03 -6.47 -8.42
N ALA A 74 -1.10 -5.96 -9.06
CA ALA A 74 -1.00 -4.78 -9.91
C ALA A 74 -0.63 -3.53 -9.10
N THR A 75 -1.23 -3.37 -7.91
CA THR A 75 -0.90 -2.33 -6.94
C THR A 75 0.56 -2.43 -6.50
N LEU A 76 1.02 -3.62 -6.09
CA LEU A 76 2.40 -3.88 -5.69
C LEU A 76 3.39 -3.49 -6.78
N ARG A 77 3.09 -3.84 -8.04
CA ARG A 77 3.95 -3.52 -9.18
C ARG A 77 4.04 -2.01 -9.43
N ALA A 78 2.92 -1.30 -9.31
CA ALA A 78 2.90 0.15 -9.43
C ALA A 78 3.71 0.80 -8.29
N PHE A 79 3.51 0.35 -7.06
CA PHE A 79 4.21 0.83 -5.88
C PHE A 79 5.72 0.67 -5.99
N VAL A 80 6.18 -0.53 -6.37
CA VAL A 80 7.61 -0.82 -6.56
C VAL A 80 8.22 -0.01 -7.71
N ALA A 81 7.46 0.28 -8.77
CA ALA A 81 7.93 1.12 -9.86
C ALA A 81 8.09 2.59 -9.44
N ALA A 82 7.21 3.08 -8.56
CA ALA A 82 7.31 4.42 -7.97
C ALA A 82 8.38 4.51 -6.87
N HIS A 83 8.56 3.43 -6.10
CA HIS A 83 9.42 3.35 -4.92
C HIS A 83 10.40 2.18 -5.01
N PRO A 84 11.43 2.25 -5.87
CA PRO A 84 12.42 1.18 -6.01
C PRO A 84 13.20 0.90 -4.72
N GLU A 85 13.28 1.85 -3.79
CA GLU A 85 13.81 1.67 -2.44
C GLU A 85 13.07 0.60 -1.64
N ALA A 86 11.78 0.36 -1.92
CA ALA A 86 10.99 -0.68 -1.28
C ALA A 86 11.51 -2.09 -1.59
N LEU A 87 12.21 -2.29 -2.71
CA LEU A 87 12.86 -3.57 -3.05
C LEU A 87 14.22 -3.76 -2.37
N ARG A 88 14.87 -2.71 -1.91
CA ARG A 88 16.21 -2.81 -1.31
C ARG A 88 16.12 -3.40 0.09
N ASN A 89 16.12 -4.72 0.15
CA ASN A 89 16.60 -5.46 1.30
C ASN A 89 18.15 -5.52 1.23
N THR A 90 18.82 -4.47 1.68
CA THR A 90 20.26 -4.50 1.96
C THR A 90 20.49 -4.18 3.42
N GLY A 91 20.75 -5.23 4.22
CA GLY A 91 21.20 -5.15 5.60
C GLY A 91 20.46 -6.12 6.50
#